data_AF-A0A6N9RAZ7-F1
#
_entry.id   AF-A0A6N9RAZ7-F1
#
_cell.length_a   1.000
_cell.length_b   1.000
_cell.length_c   1.000
_cell.angle_alpha   90.00
_cell.angle_beta   90.00
_cell.angle_gamma   90.00
#
_symmetry.space_group_name_H-M   'P 1'
#
loop_
_entity.id
_entity.type
_entity.pdbx_description
1 polymer ?
#
loop_
_entity_poly.entity_id
_entity_poly.type
_entity_poly.pdbx_seq_one_letter_code
_entity_poly.pdbx_strand_id
1 'polypeptide(L)' 'MAELSLLPSVGQQPDAIVVADGTSCRHQIRDGAQREAVHVAVLLARQLQA' A
#
# COMPACT_ATOMS: atom_id res chain seq x y z
N MET A 1 8.56 12.87 6.37
CA MET A 1 9.07 11.48 6.42
C MET A 1 7.89 10.53 6.49
N ALA A 2 8.04 9.26 6.11
CA ALA A 2 6.92 8.32 5.92
C ALA A 2 6.12 8.07 7.21
N GLU A 3 6.78 8.02 8.36
CA GLU A 3 6.18 7.78 9.67
C GLU A 3 5.30 8.92 10.17
N LEU A 4 5.57 10.17 9.76
CA LEU A 4 4.83 11.34 10.23
C LEU A 4 3.52 11.59 9.48
N SER A 5 3.36 11.03 8.28
CA SER A 5 2.20 11.33 7.43
C SER A 5 1.65 10.11 6.71
N LEU A 6 2.50 9.31 6.05
CA LEU A 6 2.03 8.19 5.23
C LEU A 6 1.44 7.06 6.10
N LEU A 7 2.17 6.58 7.11
CA LEU A 7 1.72 5.43 7.92
C LEU A 7 0.43 5.72 8.71
N PRO A 8 0.27 6.90 9.37
CA PRO A 8 -1.00 7.25 9.99
C PRO A 8 -2.16 7.29 8.99
N SER A 9 -1.96 7.89 7.82
CA SER A 9 -3.00 7.97 6.79
C SER A 9 -3.42 6.61 6.25
N VAL A 10 -2.47 5.69 6.05
CA VAL A 10 -2.76 4.31 5.67
C VAL A 10 -3.56 3.58 6.76
N GLY A 11 -3.22 3.79 8.04
CA GLY A 11 -3.94 3.20 9.17
C GLY A 11 -5.40 3.66 9.29
N GLN A 12 -5.68 4.93 8.98
CA GLN A 12 -7.04 5.51 9.08
C GLN A 12 -8.01 5.10 7.97
N GLN A 13 -7.57 4.30 7.01
CA GLN A 13 -8.37 3.83 5.88
C GLN A 13 -8.30 2.29 5.80
N PRO A 14 -8.95 1.56 6.73
CA PRO A 14 -8.84 0.10 6.81
C PRO A 14 -9.32 -0.63 5.55
N ASP A 15 -10.34 -0.09 4.88
CA ASP A 15 -10.97 -0.71 3.71
C ASP A 15 -10.31 -0.30 2.38
N ALA A 16 -9.41 0.69 2.39
CA ALA A 16 -8.75 1.16 1.18
C ALA A 16 -7.68 0.16 0.69
N ILE A 17 -7.59 0.01 -0.63
CA ILE A 17 -6.46 -0.68 -1.26
C ILE A 17 -5.25 0.24 -1.23
N VAL A 18 -4.16 -0.22 -0.62
CA VAL A 18 -2.89 0.53 -0.58
C VAL A 18 -2.04 0.12 -1.77
N VAL A 19 -1.66 1.09 -2.60
CA VAL A 19 -0.82 0.87 -3.79
C VAL A 19 0.56 1.49 -3.56
N ALA A 20 1.62 0.72 -3.80
CA ALA A 20 2.98 1.22 -3.77
C ALA A 20 3.88 0.46 -4.76
N ASP A 21 4.51 1.20 -5.67
CA ASP A 21 5.32 0.64 -6.76
C ASP A 21 6.70 0.19 -6.27
N GLY A 22 7.29 0.95 -5.35
CA GLY A 22 8.60 0.64 -4.78
C GLY A 22 8.55 -0.54 -3.82
N THR A 23 9.46 -1.51 -3.98
CA THR A 23 9.62 -2.63 -3.05
C THR A 23 9.92 -2.16 -1.63
N SER A 24 10.80 -1.15 -1.47
CA SER A 24 11.12 -0.57 -0.17
C SER A 24 9.88 0.06 0.49
N CYS A 25 9.08 0.81 -0.27
CA CYS A 25 7.84 1.40 0.24
C CYS A 25 6.86 0.34 0.73
N ARG A 26 6.69 -0.76 -0.02
CA ARG A 26 5.84 -1.89 0.43
C ARG A 26 6.35 -2.51 1.74
N HIS A 27 7.66 -2.67 1.90
CA HIS A 27 8.24 -3.18 3.15
C HIS A 27 7.99 -2.20 4.32
N GLN A 28 8.24 -0.90 4.12
CA GLN A 28 8.00 0.11 5.14
C GLN A 28 6.53 0.19 5.58
N ILE A 29 5.59 0.10 4.64
CA ILE A 29 4.15 0.10 4.95
C ILE A 29 3.77 -1.16 5.73
N ARG A 30 4.26 -2.33 5.32
CA ARG A 30 4.02 -3.58 6.05
C ARG A 30 4.56 -3.49 7.47
N ASP A 31 5.81 -3.12 7.62
CA ASP A 31 6.50 -3.14 8.91
C ASP A 31 5.96 -2.03 9.83
N GLY A 32 5.65 -0.85 9.28
CA GLY A 32 5.27 0.35 10.05
C GLY A 32 3.77 0.58 10.24
N ALA A 33 2.92 0.12 9.34
CA ALA A 33 1.45 0.26 9.45
C ALA A 33 0.71 -1.08 9.55
N GLN A 34 1.43 -2.22 9.50
CA GLN A 34 0.84 -3.57 9.54
C GLN A 34 -0.24 -3.76 8.46
N ARG A 35 -0.01 -3.15 7.29
CA ARG A 35 -0.90 -3.22 6.12
C ARG A 35 -0.10 -3.71 4.92
N GLU A 36 -0.75 -4.54 4.10
CA GLU A 36 -0.16 -4.98 2.83
C GLU A 36 -0.46 -3.98 1.72
N ALA A 37 0.59 -3.51 1.05
CA ALA A 37 0.49 -2.68 -0.15
C ALA A 37 0.77 -3.53 -1.41
N VAL A 38 -0.01 -3.33 -2.47
CA VAL A 38 0.16 -4.04 -3.74
C VAL A 38 0.86 -3.17 -4.79
N HIS A 39 1.59 -3.79 -5.70
CA HIS A 39 2.14 -3.08 -6.86
C HIS A 39 1.02 -2.73 -7.84
N VAL A 40 1.06 -1.54 -8.47
CA VAL A 40 0.00 -1.07 -9.37
C VAL A 40 -0.34 -2.06 -10.48
N ALA A 41 0.67 -2.66 -11.11
CA ALA A 41 0.48 -3.67 -12.16
C ALA A 41 -0.33 -4.90 -11.70
N VAL A 42 -0.17 -5.34 -10.44
CA VAL A 42 -0.94 -6.47 -9.88
C VAL A 42 -2.40 -6.07 -9.68
N LEU A 43 -2.64 -4.85 -9.19
CA LEU A 43 -4.00 -4.34 -9.03
C LEU A 43 -4.71 -4.22 -10.37
N LEU A 44 -4.06 -3.60 -11.37
CA LEU A 44 -4.61 -3.48 -12.71
C LEU A 44 -4.86 -4.85 -13.35
N ALA A 45 -3.93 -5.81 -13.20
CA ALA A 45 -4.11 -7.16 -13.72
C ALA A 45 -5.35 -7.86 -13.16
N ARG A 46 -5.70 -7.65 -11.88
CA ARG A 46 -6.92 -8.20 -11.26
C ARG A 46 -8.20 -7.58 -11.82
N GLN A 47 -8.16 -6.28 -12.18
CA GLN A 47 -9.34 -5.54 -12.64
C GLN A 47 -9.55 -5.61 -14.15
N LEU A 48 -8.51 -5.91 -14.93
CA LEU A 48 -8.53 -5.96 -16.39
C LEU A 48 -8.77 -7.36 -16.96
N GLN A 49 -9.04 -8.37 -16.12
CA GLN A 49 -9.43 -9.69 -16.62
C GLN A 49 -10.85 -9.62 -17.19
N ALA A 50 -10.97 -9.73 -18.51
CA ALA A 50 -12.23 -9.79 -19.25
C ALA A 50 -12.93 -11.14 -19.11
#